data_AF-A0AA36BMR5-F1
#
_entry.id   AF-A0AA36BMR5-F1
#
_cell.length_a   1.000
_cell.length_b   1.000
_cell.length_c   1.000
_cell.angle_alpha   90.00
_cell.angle_beta   90.00
_cell.angle_gamma   90.00
#
_symmetry.space_group_name_H-M   'P 1'
#
loop_
_entity.id
_entity.type
_entity.pdbx_description
1 polymer ?
#
loop_
_entity_poly.entity_id
_entity_poly.type
_entity_poly.pdbx_seq_one_letter_code
_entity_poly.pdbx_strand_id
1 'polypeptide(L)'
;MRHSCKRVTKKKSTMGKSCGENVIMLQAVCPTRWCIRATTLNRAENNYKNIQNFLLDLLNDSSLRATTKATVKSLLKQSGKASTLFGIKIAGDIFGVCEPVARSLQRPGTTAGDCLKLIEKLKNSLSKMRREKVFEKYFDEVSSSDLVKMPNISRSKNTPLRFRQTTTTEEVALSVTDV
;
A
#
# COMPACT_ATOMS: atom_id res chain seq x y z
N MET A 1 32.28 25.15 6.66
CA MET A 1 32.53 23.76 6.22
C MET A 1 31.57 23.41 5.09
N ARG A 2 32.05 23.31 3.85
CA ARG A 2 31.24 22.87 2.69
C ARG A 2 31.49 21.38 2.49
N HIS A 3 30.47 20.54 2.64
CA HIS A 3 30.59 19.12 2.31
C HIS A 3 30.64 18.96 0.79
N SER A 4 31.82 18.58 0.30
CA SER A 4 32.05 18.24 -1.11
C SER A 4 31.38 16.91 -1.44
N CYS A 5 30.46 16.93 -2.41
CA CYS A 5 29.77 15.75 -2.91
C CYS A 5 30.75 14.93 -3.77
N LYS A 6 31.23 13.80 -3.25
CA LYS A 6 32.10 12.89 -4.00
C LYS A 6 31.31 12.29 -5.18
N ARG A 7 31.78 12.60 -6.40
CA ARG A 7 31.27 12.09 -7.68
C ARG A 7 31.44 10.55 -7.71
N VAL A 8 30.33 9.81 -7.57
CA VAL A 8 30.32 8.35 -7.71
C VAL A 8 30.56 8.00 -9.18
N THR A 9 31.73 7.45 -9.47
CA THR A 9 32.10 6.93 -10.79
C THR A 9 31.22 5.73 -11.15
N LYS A 10 30.50 5.81 -12.27
CA LYS A 10 29.68 4.73 -12.82
C LYS A 10 30.57 3.51 -13.16
N LYS A 11 30.56 2.48 -12.31
CA LYS A 11 30.94 1.13 -12.76
C LYS A 11 29.76 0.57 -13.57
N LYS A 12 29.91 0.49 -14.89
CA LYS A 12 29.03 -0.30 -15.75
C LYS A 12 29.30 -1.77 -15.42
N SER A 13 28.44 -2.41 -14.62
CA SER A 13 28.45 -3.87 -14.51
C SER A 13 27.67 -4.44 -15.70
N THR A 14 28.40 -4.90 -16.71
CA THR A 14 27.87 -5.81 -17.72
C THR A 14 27.74 -7.20 -17.10
N MET A 15 26.54 -7.54 -16.62
CA MET A 15 26.14 -8.93 -16.39
C MET A 15 25.17 -9.30 -17.51
N GLY A 16 25.71 -9.94 -18.54
CA GLY A 16 24.95 -10.55 -19.62
C GLY A 16 24.70 -12.03 -19.33
N LYS A 17 23.43 -12.42 -19.49
CA LYS A 17 22.91 -13.75 -19.88
C LYS A 17 23.25 -14.96 -19.00
N SER A 18 22.28 -15.40 -18.20
CA SER A 18 21.54 -16.67 -18.39
C SER A 18 20.49 -16.86 -17.29
N CYS A 19 19.26 -17.19 -17.67
CA CYS A 19 18.39 -18.22 -17.08
C CYS A 19 16.92 -17.94 -17.42
N GLY A 20 16.25 -18.99 -17.89
CA GLY A 20 14.81 -19.02 -18.09
C GLY A 20 14.04 -18.92 -16.77
N GLU A 21 12.75 -18.64 -16.93
CA GLU A 21 11.69 -18.51 -15.93
C GLU A 21 11.83 -17.34 -14.93
N ASN A 22 11.12 -16.25 -15.26
CA ASN A 22 10.71 -15.16 -14.37
C ASN A 22 11.79 -14.64 -13.40
N VAL A 23 13.00 -14.37 -13.88
CA VAL A 23 14.00 -13.65 -13.08
C VAL A 23 13.51 -12.22 -12.86
N ILE A 24 13.01 -11.95 -11.65
CA ILE A 24 12.69 -10.59 -11.18
C ILE A 24 14.01 -9.84 -11.09
N MET A 25 14.37 -9.08 -12.12
CA MET A 25 15.54 -8.21 -12.09
C MET A 25 15.40 -7.23 -10.91
N LEU A 26 16.25 -7.41 -9.90
CA LEU A 26 16.31 -6.53 -8.73
C LEU A 26 16.54 -5.10 -9.22
N GLN A 27 15.59 -4.22 -8.92
CA GLN A 27 15.63 -2.86 -9.44
C GLN A 27 16.68 -2.07 -8.67
N ALA A 28 17.64 -1.50 -9.40
CA ALA A 28 18.63 -0.61 -8.82
C ALA A 28 17.93 0.58 -8.13
N VAL A 29 18.31 0.86 -6.88
CA VAL A 29 17.77 1.98 -6.12
C VAL A 29 18.26 3.29 -6.75
N CYS A 30 17.38 4.01 -7.46
CA CYS A 30 17.63 5.36 -7.95
C CYS A 30 17.96 6.33 -6.79
N PRO A 31 19.00 7.18 -6.90
CA PRO A 31 19.38 8.15 -5.86
C PRO A 31 18.24 9.10 -5.47
N THR A 32 17.40 9.48 -6.43
CA THR A 32 16.14 10.16 -6.16
C THR A 32 15.08 9.11 -5.84
N ARG A 33 14.99 8.75 -4.55
CA ARG A 33 14.03 7.79 -3.93
C ARG A 33 12.56 7.96 -4.34
N TRP A 34 12.23 9.04 -5.04
CA TRP A 34 10.91 9.39 -5.56
C TRP A 34 10.56 8.64 -6.86
N CYS A 35 11.55 8.19 -7.64
CA CYS A 35 11.35 7.61 -8.99
C CYS A 35 11.37 6.07 -9.03
N ILE A 36 10.99 5.39 -7.95
CA ILE A 36 10.91 3.91 -7.92
C ILE A 36 9.61 3.45 -7.26
N ARG A 37 8.81 4.39 -6.76
CA ARG A 37 7.65 4.08 -5.94
C ARG A 37 6.59 3.39 -6.77
N ALA A 38 6.31 3.89 -7.98
CA ALA A 38 5.32 3.30 -8.88
C ALA A 38 5.70 1.86 -9.28
N THR A 39 6.94 1.66 -9.73
CA THR A 39 7.41 0.33 -10.16
C THR A 39 7.46 -0.68 -9.00
N THR A 40 7.83 -0.23 -7.79
CA THR A 40 7.87 -1.11 -6.62
C THR A 40 6.47 -1.51 -6.18
N LEU A 41 5.54 -0.56 -6.14
CA LEU A 41 4.14 -0.83 -5.79
C LEU A 41 3.49 -1.77 -6.81
N ASN A 42 3.69 -1.53 -8.11
CA ASN A 42 3.18 -2.40 -9.17
C ASN A 42 3.76 -3.82 -9.06
N ARG A 43 5.06 -3.98 -8.79
CA ARG A 43 5.65 -5.30 -8.52
C ARG A 43 5.07 -5.97 -7.28
N ALA A 44 4.86 -5.21 -6.20
CA ALA A 44 4.26 -5.72 -4.98
C ALA A 44 2.81 -6.16 -5.19
N GLU A 45 2.04 -5.41 -6.00
CA GLU A 45 0.68 -5.75 -6.41
C GLU A 45 0.66 -7.05 -7.24
N ASN A 46 1.49 -7.13 -8.29
CA ASN A 46 1.55 -8.32 -9.16
C ASN A 46 1.98 -9.60 -8.44
N ASN A 47 2.74 -9.45 -7.34
CA ASN A 47 3.23 -10.58 -6.54
C ASN A 47 2.53 -10.68 -5.18
N TYR A 48 1.40 -9.98 -4.98
CA TYR A 48 0.81 -9.82 -3.65
C TYR A 48 0.45 -11.16 -3.00
N LYS A 49 -0.13 -12.07 -3.77
CA LYS A 49 -0.44 -13.44 -3.34
C LYS A 49 0.81 -14.21 -2.93
N ASN A 50 1.88 -14.13 -3.73
CA ASN A 50 3.15 -14.80 -3.44
C ASN A 50 3.79 -14.26 -2.17
N ILE A 51 3.70 -12.94 -1.93
CA ILE A 51 4.18 -12.31 -0.70
C ILE A 51 3.40 -12.84 0.51
N GLN A 52 2.07 -12.96 0.42
CA GLN A 52 1.27 -13.51 1.52
C GLN A 52 1.61 -14.97 1.80
N ASN A 53 1.73 -15.81 0.76
CA ASN A 53 2.11 -17.21 0.90
C ASN A 53 3.50 -17.34 1.53
N PHE A 54 4.47 -16.56 1.07
CA PHE A 54 5.80 -16.53 1.66
C PHE A 54 5.79 -16.14 3.14
N LEU A 55 4.97 -15.16 3.54
CA LEU A 55 4.82 -14.78 4.95
C LEU A 55 4.14 -15.89 5.78
N LEU A 56 3.21 -16.64 5.19
CA LEU A 56 2.58 -17.81 5.82
C LEU A 56 3.60 -18.93 6.02
N ASP A 57 4.39 -19.24 4.99
CA ASP A 57 5.42 -20.28 5.03
C ASP A 57 6.49 -19.96 6.07
N LEU A 58 6.96 -18.71 6.10
CA LEU A 58 7.84 -18.23 7.17
C LEU A 58 7.18 -18.40 8.54
N LEU A 59 5.90 -18.08 8.72
CA LEU A 59 5.27 -18.21 10.04
C LEU A 59 5.28 -19.66 10.57
N ASN A 60 5.26 -20.65 9.67
CA ASN A 60 5.28 -22.08 9.98
C ASN A 60 6.69 -22.63 10.25
N ASP A 61 7.74 -21.90 9.88
CA ASP A 61 9.12 -22.31 10.15
C ASP A 61 9.42 -22.23 11.66
N SER A 62 9.85 -23.36 12.22
CA SER A 62 10.20 -23.52 13.64
C SER A 62 11.57 -22.94 13.98
N SER A 63 12.43 -22.71 12.99
CA SER A 63 13.78 -22.16 13.16
C SER A 63 13.79 -20.64 13.40
N LEU A 64 12.68 -19.96 13.12
CA LEU A 64 12.57 -18.52 13.28
C LEU A 64 12.56 -18.08 14.73
N ARG A 65 13.38 -17.06 15.01
CA ARG A 65 13.36 -16.34 16.28
C ARG A 65 11.96 -15.79 16.58
N ALA A 66 11.57 -15.84 17.86
CA ALA A 66 10.26 -15.38 18.32
C ALA A 66 9.94 -13.93 17.95
N THR A 67 10.94 -13.03 17.99
CA THR A 67 10.79 -11.63 17.59
C THR A 67 10.48 -11.49 16.10
N THR A 68 11.23 -12.16 15.24
CA THR A 68 10.98 -12.20 13.79
C THR A 68 9.61 -12.79 13.48
N LYS A 69 9.23 -13.87 14.17
CA LYS A 69 7.92 -14.51 14.03
C LYS A 69 6.77 -13.55 14.35
N ALA A 70 6.91 -12.75 15.41
CA ALA A 70 5.94 -11.72 15.75
C ALA A 70 5.84 -10.63 14.65
N THR A 71 6.96 -10.21 14.07
CA THR A 71 6.99 -9.26 12.95
C THR A 71 6.29 -9.84 11.71
N VAL A 72 6.62 -11.07 11.31
CA VAL A 72 6.00 -11.76 10.17
C VAL A 72 4.49 -11.89 10.37
N LYS A 73 4.05 -12.30 11.57
CA LYS A 73 2.63 -12.37 11.93
C LYS A 73 1.92 -11.02 11.80
N SER A 74 2.57 -9.93 12.23
CA SER A 74 2.03 -8.57 12.09
C SER A 74 1.92 -8.15 10.63
N LEU A 75 2.96 -8.42 9.82
CA LEU A 75 2.97 -8.11 8.39
C LEU A 75 1.88 -8.87 7.65
N LEU A 76 1.74 -10.17 7.90
CA LEU A 76 0.69 -11.01 7.31
C LEU A 76 -0.72 -10.50 7.69
N LYS A 77 -0.90 -10.10 8.96
CA LYS A 77 -2.15 -9.47 9.41
C LYS A 77 -2.43 -8.16 8.68
N GLN A 78 -1.41 -7.37 8.38
CA GLN A 78 -1.56 -6.12 7.63
C GLN A 78 -1.87 -6.40 6.16
N SER A 79 -1.15 -7.31 5.50
CA SER A 79 -1.38 -7.66 4.11
C SER A 79 -2.78 -8.24 3.86
N GLY A 80 -3.37 -8.91 4.86
CA GLY A 80 -4.74 -9.41 4.79
C GLY A 80 -5.82 -8.34 4.93
N LYS A 81 -5.50 -7.05 5.12
CA LYS A 81 -6.50 -5.98 5.20
C LYS A 81 -6.80 -5.41 3.83
N ALA A 82 -8.09 -5.20 3.54
CA ALA A 82 -8.55 -4.51 2.34
C ALA A 82 -7.83 -3.17 2.11
N SER A 83 -7.69 -2.36 3.17
CA SER A 83 -7.08 -1.04 3.09
C SER A 83 -5.63 -1.06 2.63
N THR A 84 -4.91 -2.16 2.87
CA THR A 84 -3.52 -2.30 2.44
C THR A 84 -3.43 -2.54 0.93
N LEU A 85 -4.19 -3.51 0.40
CA LEU A 85 -4.21 -3.78 -1.04
C LEU A 85 -4.77 -2.60 -1.83
N PHE A 86 -5.87 -2.01 -1.33
CA PHE A 86 -6.47 -0.81 -1.88
C PHE A 86 -5.49 0.37 -1.92
N GLY A 87 -4.75 0.58 -0.82
CA GLY A 87 -3.72 1.62 -0.74
C GLY A 87 -2.57 1.39 -1.73
N ILE A 88 -2.13 0.13 -1.91
CA ILE A 88 -1.08 -0.22 -2.89
C ILE A 88 -1.52 0.13 -4.31
N LYS A 89 -2.75 -0.27 -4.70
CA LYS A 89 -3.32 0.02 -6.03
C LYS A 89 -3.38 1.52 -6.31
N ILE A 90 -4.02 2.28 -5.41
CA ILE A 90 -4.15 3.74 -5.57
C ILE A 90 -2.79 4.43 -5.58
N ALA A 91 -1.90 4.07 -4.65
CA ALA A 91 -0.58 4.65 -4.60
C ALA A 91 0.22 4.34 -5.88
N GLY A 92 0.09 3.12 -6.41
CA GLY A 92 0.69 2.70 -7.68
C GLY A 92 0.34 3.66 -8.81
N ASP A 93 -0.95 3.95 -8.98
CA ASP A 93 -1.43 4.82 -10.06
C ASP A 93 -1.09 6.30 -9.82
N ILE A 94 -1.20 6.79 -8.58
CA ILE A 94 -0.81 8.18 -8.23
C ILE A 94 0.67 8.39 -8.52
N PHE A 95 1.53 7.50 -8.02
CA PHE A 95 2.97 7.62 -8.28
C PHE A 95 3.30 7.35 -9.76
N GLY A 96 2.53 6.50 -10.44
CA GLY A 96 2.68 6.22 -11.87
C GLY A 96 2.56 7.47 -12.74
N VAL A 97 1.64 8.39 -12.42
CA VAL A 97 1.51 9.67 -13.15
C VAL A 97 2.48 10.74 -12.67
N CYS A 98 2.87 10.72 -11.39
CA CYS A 98 3.79 11.71 -10.81
C CYS A 98 5.25 11.49 -11.26
N GLU A 99 5.67 10.24 -11.39
CA GLU A 99 7.07 9.88 -11.60
C GLU A 99 7.63 10.35 -12.96
N PRO A 100 6.94 10.18 -14.11
CA PRO A 100 7.42 10.71 -15.39
C PRO A 100 7.56 12.24 -15.39
N VAL A 101 6.68 12.94 -14.68
CA VAL A 101 6.73 14.40 -14.53
C VAL A 101 7.95 14.79 -13.71
N ALA A 102 8.15 14.17 -12.53
CA ALA A 102 9.33 14.40 -11.70
C ALA A 102 10.63 14.14 -12.47
N ARG A 103 10.69 13.05 -13.24
CA ARG A 103 11.84 12.72 -14.10
C ARG A 103 12.07 13.77 -15.18
N SER A 104 11.01 14.29 -15.79
CA SER A 104 11.09 15.30 -16.85
C SER A 104 11.52 16.66 -16.32
N LEU A 105 11.03 17.07 -15.15
CA LEU A 105 11.44 18.31 -14.48
C LEU A 105 12.92 18.32 -14.10
N GLN A 106 13.51 17.15 -13.85
CA GLN A 106 14.93 17.01 -13.49
C GLN A 106 15.86 16.91 -14.71
N ARG A 107 15.34 16.86 -15.95
CA ARG A 107 16.18 16.74 -17.14
C ARG A 107 16.89 18.07 -17.45
N PRO A 108 18.20 18.04 -17.77
CA PRO A 108 18.87 19.23 -18.27
C PRO A 108 18.25 19.62 -19.63
N GLY A 109 17.95 20.90 -19.80
CA GLY A 109 17.31 21.42 -21.01
C GLY A 109 15.78 21.51 -20.95
N THR A 110 15.13 21.09 -19.86
CA THR A 110 13.71 21.37 -19.66
C THR A 110 13.49 22.87 -19.42
N THR A 111 12.66 23.50 -20.26
CA THR A 111 12.35 24.93 -20.13
C THR A 111 11.24 25.17 -19.11
N ALA A 112 11.10 26.41 -18.62
CA ALA A 112 9.99 26.78 -17.73
C ALA A 112 8.61 26.58 -18.39
N GLY A 113 8.51 26.81 -19.71
CA GLY A 113 7.29 26.56 -20.47
C GLY A 113 6.92 25.07 -20.52
N ASP A 114 7.91 24.19 -20.65
CA ASP A 114 7.70 22.74 -20.60
C ASP A 114 7.26 22.29 -19.21
N CYS A 115 7.86 22.86 -18.15
CA CYS A 115 7.47 22.61 -16.77
C CYS A 115 5.99 22.93 -16.54
N LEU A 116 5.50 24.09 -17.00
CA LEU A 116 4.09 24.47 -16.87
C LEU A 116 3.17 23.48 -17.59
N LYS A 117 3.49 23.11 -18.83
CA LYS A 117 2.71 22.12 -19.59
C LYS A 117 2.66 20.76 -18.89
N LEU A 118 3.78 20.31 -18.31
CA LEU A 118 3.85 19.05 -17.57
C LEU A 118 3.01 19.08 -16.30
N ILE A 119 3.04 20.19 -15.55
CA ILE A 119 2.25 20.37 -14.33
C ILE A 119 0.75 20.41 -14.66
N GLU A 120 0.33 21.11 -15.71
CA GLU A 120 -1.07 21.14 -16.13
C GLU A 120 -1.57 19.75 -16.56
N LYS A 121 -0.75 18.98 -17.28
CA LYS A 121 -1.06 17.57 -17.58
C LYS A 121 -1.20 16.73 -16.32
N LEU A 122 -0.31 16.91 -15.33
CA LEU A 122 -0.38 16.20 -14.06
C LEU A 122 -1.67 16.53 -13.29
N LYS A 123 -2.01 17.82 -13.18
CA LYS A 123 -3.26 18.26 -12.55
C LYS A 123 -4.46 17.58 -13.19
N ASN A 124 -4.54 17.58 -14.53
CA ASN A 124 -5.63 16.94 -15.26
C ASN A 124 -5.71 15.43 -14.99
N SER A 125 -4.58 14.73 -14.96
CA SER A 125 -4.54 13.30 -14.63
C SER A 125 -5.03 13.02 -13.21
N LEU A 126 -4.53 13.75 -12.22
CA LEU A 126 -4.93 13.57 -10.81
C LEU A 126 -6.42 13.93 -10.59
N SER A 127 -6.91 14.98 -11.24
CA SER A 127 -8.33 15.36 -11.19
C SER A 127 -9.24 14.28 -11.78
N LYS A 128 -8.81 13.57 -12.84
CA LYS A 128 -9.56 12.43 -13.39
C LYS A 128 -9.62 11.26 -12.41
N MET A 129 -8.54 11.01 -11.66
CA MET A 129 -8.47 9.93 -10.67
C MET A 129 -9.35 10.18 -9.44
N ARG A 130 -9.68 11.44 -9.12
CA ARG A 130 -10.57 11.79 -8.01
C ARG A 130 -12.05 11.48 -8.26
N ARG A 131 -12.43 11.04 -9.46
CA ARG A 131 -13.83 10.75 -9.80
C ARG A 131 -14.31 9.50 -9.06
N GLU A 132 -15.56 9.52 -8.61
CA GLU A 132 -16.17 8.40 -7.87
C GLU A 132 -16.08 7.07 -8.62
N LYS A 133 -16.31 7.09 -9.95
CA LYS A 133 -16.17 5.90 -10.81
C LYS A 133 -14.80 5.23 -10.73
N VAL A 134 -13.74 6.00 -10.49
CA VAL A 134 -12.38 5.47 -10.33
C VAL A 134 -12.22 4.83 -8.96
N PHE A 135 -12.82 5.42 -7.92
CA PHE A 135 -12.88 4.82 -6.59
C PHE A 135 -13.65 3.49 -6.61
N GLU A 136 -14.86 3.47 -7.18
CA GLU A 136 -15.71 2.29 -7.32
C GLU A 136 -14.95 1.14 -8.00
N LYS A 137 -14.23 1.44 -9.10
CA LYS A 137 -13.37 0.47 -9.77
C LYS A 137 -12.38 -0.20 -8.82
N TYR A 138 -11.61 0.57 -8.05
CA TYR A 138 -10.64 -0.02 -7.11
C TYR A 138 -11.34 -0.76 -5.96
N PHE A 139 -12.47 -0.24 -5.50
CA PHE A 139 -13.24 -0.86 -4.44
C PHE A 139 -13.77 -2.22 -4.88
N ASP A 140 -14.32 -2.34 -6.08
CA ASP A 140 -14.84 -3.59 -6.65
C ASP A 140 -13.72 -4.61 -6.90
N GLU A 141 -12.58 -4.18 -7.43
CA GLU A 141 -11.39 -5.03 -7.62
C GLU A 141 -10.89 -5.61 -6.29
N VAL A 142 -10.87 -4.80 -5.24
CA VAL A 142 -10.39 -5.22 -3.92
C VAL A 142 -11.44 -6.05 -3.17
N SER A 143 -12.73 -5.73 -3.33
CA SER A 143 -13.84 -6.46 -2.70
C SER A 143 -14.02 -7.85 -3.30
N SER A 144 -13.71 -7.99 -4.60
CA SER A 144 -13.76 -9.26 -5.32
C SER A 144 -12.51 -10.13 -5.09
N SER A 145 -11.49 -9.62 -4.40
CA SER A 145 -10.25 -10.36 -4.14
C SER A 145 -10.38 -11.28 -2.92
N ASP A 146 -9.94 -12.53 -3.09
CA ASP A 146 -9.81 -13.53 -2.02
C ASP A 146 -8.63 -13.28 -1.06
N LEU A 147 -7.74 -12.35 -1.42
CA LEU A 147 -6.49 -12.08 -0.70
C LEU A 147 -6.67 -11.19 0.54
N VAL A 148 -7.83 -10.55 0.69
CA VAL A 148 -8.06 -9.55 1.73
C VAL A 148 -9.41 -9.72 2.41
N LYS A 149 -9.46 -9.32 3.69
CA LYS A 149 -10.68 -9.25 4.48
C LYS A 149 -11.24 -7.84 4.45
N MET A 150 -12.51 -7.71 4.09
CA MET A 150 -13.20 -6.44 4.14
C MET A 150 -13.30 -5.92 5.58
N PRO A 151 -13.22 -4.59 5.77
CA PRO A 151 -13.32 -4.01 7.10
C PRO A 151 -14.70 -4.30 7.68
N ASN A 152 -14.76 -4.93 8.85
CA ASN A 152 -16.00 -5.06 9.60
C ASN A 152 -16.28 -3.72 10.31
N ILE A 153 -17.42 -3.11 10.02
CA ILE A 153 -17.84 -1.79 10.52
C ILE A 153 -18.25 -1.85 12.00
N SER A 154 -18.37 -3.04 12.62
CA SER A 154 -18.77 -3.18 14.02
C SER A 154 -17.64 -2.83 15.00
N ARG A 155 -17.32 -1.55 15.15
CA ARG A 155 -16.83 -1.05 16.46
C ARG A 155 -18.04 -0.59 17.25
N SER A 156 -18.60 -1.46 18.09
CA SER A 156 -19.40 -0.95 19.20
C SER A 156 -18.45 -0.13 20.06
N LYS A 157 -18.69 1.18 20.13
CA LYS A 157 -18.06 1.99 21.16
C LYS A 157 -18.71 1.56 22.45
N ASN A 158 -18.09 0.63 23.17
CA ASN A 158 -18.52 0.34 24.52
C ASN A 158 -18.34 1.63 25.31
N THR A 159 -19.47 2.23 25.71
CA THR A 159 -19.47 3.39 26.61
C THR A 159 -18.60 3.04 27.81
N PRO A 160 -17.56 3.83 28.13
CA PRO A 160 -16.69 3.56 29.26
C PRO A 160 -17.54 3.37 30.52
N LEU A 161 -17.17 2.42 31.39
CA LEU A 161 -17.96 2.07 32.59
C LEU A 161 -18.42 3.28 33.42
N ARG A 162 -17.59 4.33 33.51
CA ARG A 162 -17.89 5.57 34.23
C ARG A 162 -19.09 6.37 33.66
N PHE A 163 -19.42 6.17 32.38
CA PHE A 163 -20.53 6.85 31.69
C PHE A 163 -21.76 5.94 31.49
N ARG A 164 -21.78 4.72 32.05
CA ARG A 164 -23.03 3.95 32.21
C ARG A 164 -23.84 4.59 33.34
N GLN A 165 -24.52 5.70 33.05
CA GLN A 165 -25.47 6.27 34.00
C GLN A 165 -26.71 5.37 34.06
N THR A 166 -27.16 5.12 35.29
CA THR A 166 -28.35 4.35 35.67
C THR A 166 -29.61 5.05 35.16
N THR A 167 -30.02 4.80 33.92
CA THR A 167 -31.32 5.23 33.41
C THR A 167 -32.01 4.08 32.69
N THR A 168 -32.32 3.02 33.44
CA THR A 168 -33.55 2.27 33.21
C THR A 168 -33.93 1.65 34.55
N THR A 169 -34.99 2.16 35.15
CA THR A 169 -35.73 1.50 36.21
C THR A 169 -36.06 0.10 35.71
N GLU A 170 -35.58 -0.93 36.39
CA GLU A 170 -36.13 -2.27 36.25
C GLU A 170 -37.61 -2.17 36.67
N GLU A 171 -38.51 -2.05 35.70
CA GLU A 171 -39.92 -2.30 35.94
C GLU A 171 -40.05 -3.79 36.29
N VAL A 172 -40.04 -4.03 37.60
CA VAL A 172 -40.71 -5.17 38.21
C VAL A 172 -42.17 -5.09 37.80
N ALA A 173 -42.55 -5.84 36.77
CA ALA A 173 -43.94 -6.20 36.53
C ALA A 173 -44.01 -7.73 36.54
N LEU A 174 -44.37 -8.26 37.73
CA LEU A 174 -45.05 -9.54 37.84
C LEU A 174 -46.32 -9.49 36.97
N SER A 175 -46.51 -10.50 36.12
CA SER A 175 -47.82 -11.10 35.92
C SER A 175 -47.68 -12.56 35.50
N VAL A 176 -47.93 -13.41 36.50
CA VAL A 176 -48.36 -14.81 36.39
C VAL A 176 -49.62 -14.89 35.51
N THR A 177 -49.72 -15.88 34.61
CA THR A 177 -50.80 -16.92 34.53
C THR A 177 -50.77 -17.70 33.20
N ASP A 178 -50.78 -19.04 33.34
CA ASP A 178 -51.51 -20.11 32.59
C ASP A 178 -51.25 -20.28 31.07
N VAL A 179 -51.01 -21.48 30.50
CA VAL A 179 -51.40 -22.88 30.79
C VAL A 179 -50.26 -23.84 30.42
#